data_AF-A0A0B3S5V4-F1
#
_entry.id   AF-A0A0B3S5V4-F1
#
_cell.length_a   1.000
_cell.length_b   1.000
_cell.length_c   1.000
_cell.angle_alpha   90.00
_cell.angle_beta   90.00
_cell.angle_gamma   90.00
#
_symmetry.space_group_name_H-M   'P 1'
#
loop_
_entity.id
_entity.type
_entity.pdbx_description
1 polymer ?
#
loop_
_entity_poly.entity_id
_entity_poly.type
_entity_poly.pdbx_seq_one_letter_code
_entity_poly.pdbx_strand_id
1 'polypeptide(L)'
;MAQSGVQGVIDREAREKELLEYLRVYVMIWQKIDFIWGMFLTSYIPLFGFLHFYQGDLGGSFAGMFVLAIAFFTYVNGQALRQHYDIAITMSREFRRLNRSFPDINGALIRTAQDNRPRLVWVTHGAAFGGMLYMMVGRIGTGFCAAGTAEGGWDCILTLVFG
;
A
#
# COMPACT_ATOMS: atom_id res chain seq x y z
N MET A 1 -40.93 -6.55 39.67
CA MET A 1 -40.73 -6.96 38.25
C MET A 1 -40.35 -5.81 37.31
N ALA A 2 -40.08 -4.58 37.79
CA ALA A 2 -39.70 -3.44 36.94
C ALA A 2 -38.18 -3.24 36.70
N GLN A 3 -37.32 -3.99 37.41
CA GLN A 3 -35.86 -3.80 37.33
C GLN A 3 -35.21 -4.43 36.08
N SER A 4 -35.82 -5.44 35.47
CA SER A 4 -35.25 -6.12 34.29
C SER A 4 -35.31 -5.28 33.01
N GLY A 5 -36.30 -4.37 32.89
CA GLY A 5 -36.46 -3.51 31.71
C GLY A 5 -35.44 -2.38 31.63
N VAL A 6 -35.08 -1.76 32.76
CA VAL A 6 -34.12 -0.65 32.82
C VAL A 6 -32.70 -1.15 32.54
N GLN A 7 -32.36 -2.34 33.05
CA GLN A 7 -31.05 -2.95 32.86
C GLN A 7 -30.79 -3.33 31.39
N GLY A 8 -31.82 -3.79 30.68
CA GLY A 8 -31.75 -4.08 29.24
C GLY A 8 -31.62 -2.85 28.33
N VAL A 9 -32.13 -1.69 28.76
CA VAL A 9 -31.96 -0.42 28.02
C VAL A 9 -30.54 0.14 28.20
N ILE A 10 -30.01 0.10 29.43
CA ILE A 10 -28.64 0.54 29.72
C ILE A 10 -27.60 -0.32 28.99
N ASP A 11 -27.80 -1.65 28.94
CA ASP A 11 -26.93 -2.56 28.18
C ASP A 11 -26.97 -2.30 26.67
N ARG A 12 -28.12 -1.85 26.15
CA ARG A 12 -28.28 -1.53 24.73
C ARG A 12 -27.56 -0.23 24.37
N GLU A 13 -27.72 0.82 25.15
CA GLU A 13 -27.02 2.10 24.93
C GLU A 13 -25.50 1.95 25.04
N ALA A 14 -25.02 1.18 26.03
CA ALA A 14 -23.60 0.88 26.18
C ALA A 14 -23.03 0.14 24.96
N ARG A 15 -23.77 -0.87 24.45
CA ARG A 15 -23.39 -1.61 23.24
C ARG A 15 -23.39 -0.73 22.00
N GLU A 16 -24.38 0.15 21.83
CA GLU A 16 -24.45 1.08 20.71
C GLU A 16 -23.28 2.08 20.73
N LYS A 17 -22.91 2.59 21.91
CA LYS A 17 -21.74 3.44 22.09
C LYS A 17 -20.43 2.72 21.73
N GLU A 18 -20.26 1.48 22.19
CA GLU A 18 -19.09 0.66 21.86
C GLU A 18 -18.99 0.42 20.33
N LEU A 19 -20.11 0.10 19.68
CA LEU A 19 -20.17 -0.08 18.22
C LEU A 19 -19.80 1.20 17.46
N LEU A 20 -20.22 2.37 17.93
CA LEU A 20 -19.85 3.67 17.35
C LEU A 20 -18.37 3.97 17.52
N GLU A 21 -17.78 3.64 18.68
CA GLU A 21 -16.33 3.75 18.88
C GLU A 21 -15.55 2.82 17.96
N TYR A 22 -15.99 1.57 17.79
CA TYR A 22 -15.43 0.63 16.81
C TYR A 22 -15.48 1.19 15.39
N LEU A 23 -16.64 1.71 14.97
CA LEU A 23 -16.82 2.29 13.64
C LEU A 23 -15.88 3.49 13.44
N ARG A 24 -15.72 4.34 14.46
CA ARG A 24 -14.82 5.49 14.43
C ARG A 24 -13.37 5.07 14.22
N VAL A 25 -12.90 4.09 14.98
CA VAL A 25 -11.53 3.57 14.85
C VAL A 25 -11.34 2.89 13.48
N TYR A 26 -12.36 2.17 13.00
CA TYR A 26 -12.33 1.56 11.66
C TYR A 26 -12.16 2.59 10.55
N VAL A 27 -12.95 3.68 10.58
CA VAL A 27 -12.82 4.80 9.63
C VAL A 27 -11.43 5.45 9.72
N MET A 28 -10.91 5.65 10.93
CA MET A 28 -9.57 6.21 11.12
C MET A 28 -8.47 5.34 10.48
N ILE A 29 -8.59 4.01 10.57
CA ILE A 29 -7.62 3.10 9.93
C ILE A 29 -7.69 3.21 8.41
N TRP A 30 -8.89 3.31 7.83
CA TRP A 30 -9.03 3.53 6.38
C TRP A 30 -8.41 4.85 5.93
N GLN A 31 -8.60 5.94 6.70
CA GLN A 31 -7.93 7.21 6.43
C GLN A 31 -6.40 7.07 6.45
N LYS A 32 -5.84 6.27 7.37
CA LYS A 32 -4.39 5.99 7.40
C LYS A 32 -3.96 5.17 6.19
N ILE A 33 -4.73 4.18 5.76
CA ILE A 33 -4.47 3.39 4.55
C ILE A 33 -4.41 4.33 3.34
N ASP A 34 -5.41 5.19 3.18
CA ASP A 34 -5.47 6.16 2.08
C ASP A 34 -4.30 7.15 2.13
N PHE A 35 -3.92 7.61 3.32
CA PHE A 35 -2.76 8.47 3.51
C PHE A 35 -1.45 7.80 3.07
N ILE A 36 -1.22 6.53 3.46
CA ILE A 36 0.02 5.81 3.10
C ILE A 36 0.07 5.57 1.58
N TRP A 37 -1.06 5.20 0.96
CA TRP A 37 -1.19 5.14 -0.50
C TRP A 37 -0.93 6.49 -1.17
N GLY A 38 -1.47 7.57 -0.61
CA GLY A 38 -1.22 8.93 -1.06
C GLY A 38 0.27 9.28 -1.04
N MET A 39 0.97 8.94 0.03
CA MET A 39 2.43 9.12 0.12
C MET A 39 3.18 8.29 -0.91
N PHE A 40 2.77 7.03 -1.14
CA PHE A 40 3.37 6.17 -2.16
C PHE A 40 3.24 6.78 -3.55
N LEU A 41 2.03 7.17 -3.95
CA LEU A 41 1.75 7.76 -5.27
C LEU A 41 2.46 9.11 -5.45
N THR A 42 2.36 10.00 -4.48
CA THR A 42 2.98 11.33 -4.56
C THR A 42 4.51 11.27 -4.55
N SER A 43 5.10 10.19 -4.03
CA SER A 43 6.54 9.93 -4.13
C SER A 43 6.92 9.36 -5.49
N TYR A 44 6.16 8.38 -6.02
CA TYR A 44 6.51 7.72 -7.28
C TYR A 44 6.24 8.54 -8.54
N ILE A 45 5.19 9.37 -8.58
CA ILE A 45 4.88 10.24 -9.72
C ILE A 45 6.07 11.12 -10.12
N PRO A 46 6.68 11.92 -9.22
CA PRO A 46 7.83 12.74 -9.58
C PRO A 46 9.09 11.92 -9.88
N LEU A 47 9.26 10.73 -9.29
CA LEU A 47 10.38 9.85 -9.62
C LEU A 47 10.28 9.33 -11.06
N PHE A 48 9.10 8.86 -11.46
CA PHE A 48 8.83 8.46 -12.84
C PHE A 48 8.95 9.65 -13.79
N GLY A 49 8.40 10.81 -13.42
CA GLY A 49 8.54 12.03 -14.20
C GLY A 49 10.01 12.44 -14.40
N PHE A 50 10.80 12.41 -13.32
CA PHE A 50 12.23 12.68 -13.38
C PHE A 50 12.94 11.74 -14.34
N LEU A 51 12.78 10.42 -14.20
CA LEU A 51 13.44 9.45 -15.08
C LEU A 51 12.94 9.50 -16.53
N HIS A 52 11.68 9.90 -16.74
CA HIS A 52 11.11 10.04 -18.07
C HIS A 52 11.67 11.27 -18.81
N PHE A 53 11.68 12.44 -18.15
CA PHE A 53 12.08 13.70 -18.78
C PHE A 53 13.57 14.00 -18.69
N TYR A 54 14.30 13.37 -17.78
CA TYR A 54 15.74 13.57 -17.64
C TYR A 54 16.48 12.95 -18.82
N GLN A 55 17.14 13.78 -19.63
CA GLN A 55 17.89 13.35 -20.83
C GLN A 55 19.39 13.13 -20.57
N GLY A 56 19.86 13.37 -19.36
CA GLY A 56 21.26 13.19 -18.99
C GLY A 56 21.60 11.76 -18.55
N ASP A 57 22.90 11.51 -18.39
CA ASP A 57 23.41 10.29 -17.78
C ASP A 57 23.47 10.43 -16.26
N LEU A 58 22.94 9.44 -15.55
CA LEU A 58 23.09 9.30 -14.11
C LEU A 58 24.38 8.54 -13.80
N GLY A 59 25.20 9.10 -12.91
CA GLY A 59 26.39 8.41 -12.41
C GLY A 59 26.00 7.15 -11.61
N GLY A 60 26.74 6.06 -11.79
CA GLY A 60 26.40 4.76 -11.18
C GLY A 60 26.30 4.78 -9.64
N SER A 61 27.15 5.57 -8.96
CA SER A 61 27.09 5.73 -7.49
C SER A 61 25.81 6.43 -7.03
N PHE A 62 25.38 7.46 -7.76
CA PHE A 62 24.12 8.14 -7.50
C PHE A 62 22.93 7.21 -7.77
N ALA A 63 22.93 6.53 -8.92
CA ALA A 63 21.88 5.58 -9.28
C ALA A 63 21.75 4.45 -8.23
N GLY A 64 22.88 3.91 -7.76
CA GLY A 64 22.88 2.89 -6.70
C GLY A 64 22.29 3.39 -5.38
N MET A 65 22.72 4.57 -4.90
CA MET A 65 22.17 5.19 -3.69
C MET A 65 20.66 5.49 -3.84
N PHE A 66 20.26 5.96 -5.02
CA PHE A 66 18.87 6.25 -5.32
C PHE A 66 18.01 5.00 -5.32
N VAL A 67 18.46 3.92 -5.97
CA VAL A 67 17.78 2.62 -5.97
C VAL A 67 17.63 2.09 -4.54
N LEU A 68 18.67 2.17 -3.71
CA LEU A 68 18.61 1.73 -2.31
C LEU A 68 17.60 2.57 -1.49
N ALA A 69 17.60 3.90 -1.66
CA ALA A 69 16.67 4.78 -0.97
C ALA A 69 15.22 4.46 -1.34
N ILE A 70 14.93 4.29 -2.63
CA ILE A 70 13.57 3.96 -3.09
C ILE A 70 13.18 2.54 -2.70
N ALA A 71 14.10 1.57 -2.72
CA ALA A 71 13.84 0.21 -2.24
C ALA A 71 13.43 0.21 -0.77
N PHE A 72 14.17 0.96 0.07
CA PHE A 72 13.85 1.12 1.49
C PHE A 72 12.50 1.79 1.69
N PHE A 73 12.24 2.91 1.00
CA PHE A 73 10.94 3.58 1.05
C PHE A 73 9.79 2.63 0.65
N THR A 74 9.95 1.90 -0.45
CA THR A 74 8.96 0.95 -0.97
C THR A 74 8.69 -0.16 0.04
N TYR A 75 9.73 -0.68 0.66
CA TYR A 75 9.60 -1.70 1.69
C TYR A 75 8.85 -1.17 2.92
N VAL A 76 9.27 -0.03 3.48
CA VAL A 76 8.66 0.55 4.68
C VAL A 76 7.20 0.93 4.43
N ASN A 77 6.91 1.57 3.28
CA ASN A 77 5.55 1.94 2.91
C ASN A 77 4.66 0.71 2.71
N GLY A 78 5.15 -0.30 1.98
CA GLY A 78 4.42 -1.55 1.75
C GLY A 78 4.15 -2.34 3.04
N GLN A 79 5.13 -2.41 3.95
CA GLN A 79 4.93 -3.02 5.28
C GLN A 79 3.87 -2.28 6.09
N ALA A 80 3.92 -0.94 6.12
CA ALA A 80 2.94 -0.14 6.84
C ALA A 80 1.53 -0.35 6.29
N LEU A 81 1.34 -0.34 4.97
CA LEU A 81 0.06 -0.62 4.32
C LEU A 81 -0.48 -2.00 4.67
N ARG A 82 0.38 -3.02 4.59
CA ARG A 82 0.02 -4.41 4.91
C ARG A 82 -0.50 -4.50 6.35
N GLN A 83 0.24 -3.93 7.31
CA GLN A 83 -0.15 -3.94 8.71
C GLN A 83 -1.50 -3.25 8.94
N HIS A 84 -1.76 -2.11 8.29
CA HIS A 84 -3.04 -1.41 8.43
C HIS A 84 -4.21 -2.19 7.80
N TYR A 85 -3.99 -2.88 6.68
CA TYR A 85 -4.98 -3.79 6.11
C TYR A 85 -5.28 -4.96 7.06
N ASP A 86 -4.27 -5.56 7.69
CA ASP A 86 -4.45 -6.67 8.64
C ASP A 86 -5.27 -6.22 9.86
N ILE A 87 -5.04 -5.00 10.37
CA ILE A 87 -5.84 -4.41 11.45
C ILE A 87 -7.28 -4.17 10.97
N ALA A 88 -7.48 -3.58 9.80
CA ALA A 88 -8.81 -3.31 9.24
C ALA A 88 -9.62 -4.59 9.03
N ILE A 89 -8.98 -5.67 8.58
CA ILE A 89 -9.58 -7.00 8.43
C ILE A 89 -9.99 -7.55 9.79
N THR A 90 -9.10 -7.48 10.79
CA THR A 90 -9.37 -8.00 12.14
C THR A 90 -10.53 -7.25 12.79
N MET A 91 -10.53 -5.93 12.72
CA MET A 91 -11.61 -5.09 13.25
C MET A 91 -12.95 -5.32 12.55
N SER A 92 -12.94 -5.48 11.23
CA SER A 92 -14.14 -5.83 10.44
C SER A 92 -14.76 -7.15 10.90
N ARG A 93 -13.92 -8.15 11.22
CA ARG A 93 -14.37 -9.45 11.75
C ARG A 93 -14.95 -9.32 13.16
N GLU A 94 -14.29 -8.60 14.06
CA GLU A 94 -14.78 -8.42 15.43
C GLU A 94 -16.06 -7.56 15.47
N PHE A 95 -16.14 -6.49 14.68
CA PHE A 95 -17.35 -5.69 14.56
C PHE A 95 -18.54 -6.53 14.13
N ARG A 96 -18.35 -7.44 13.16
CA ARG A 96 -19.41 -8.38 12.73
C ARG A 96 -19.79 -9.38 13.80
N ARG A 97 -18.82 -9.85 14.61
CA ARG A 97 -19.06 -10.76 15.72
C ARG A 97 -19.95 -10.11 16.78
N LEU A 98 -19.74 -8.82 17.05
CA LEU A 98 -20.52 -8.03 18.01
C LEU A 98 -21.88 -7.61 17.44
N ASN A 99 -21.96 -7.30 16.14
CA ASN A 99 -23.16 -6.81 15.47
C ASN A 99 -23.95 -7.90 14.71
N ARG A 100 -24.27 -9.03 15.37
CA ARG A 100 -24.99 -10.16 14.74
C ARG A 100 -26.43 -9.84 14.31
N SER A 101 -27.03 -8.79 14.86
CA SER A 101 -28.45 -8.43 14.66
C SER A 101 -28.73 -7.61 13.40
N PHE A 102 -27.70 -7.08 12.75
CA PHE A 102 -27.83 -6.36 11.47
C PHE A 102 -27.07 -7.12 10.37
N PRO A 103 -27.68 -8.16 9.78
CA PRO A 103 -27.12 -8.88 8.64
C PRO A 103 -27.31 -8.03 7.38
N ASP A 104 -26.70 -6.84 7.33
CA ASP A 104 -26.93 -5.92 6.22
C ASP A 104 -26.00 -6.22 5.04
N ILE A 105 -26.51 -5.91 3.85
CA ILE A 105 -25.99 -6.09 2.49
C ILE A 105 -24.54 -5.55 2.32
N ASN A 106 -24.11 -4.67 3.23
CA ASN A 106 -22.71 -4.23 3.40
C ASN A 106 -21.74 -5.36 3.79
N GLY A 107 -22.21 -6.43 4.42
CA GLY A 107 -21.39 -7.58 4.80
C GLY A 107 -20.82 -8.34 3.60
N ALA A 108 -21.48 -8.32 2.44
CA ALA A 108 -20.97 -8.88 1.19
C ALA A 108 -19.90 -7.97 0.57
N LEU A 109 -20.18 -6.66 0.46
CA LEU A 109 -19.24 -5.63 0.00
C LEU A 109 -17.97 -5.54 0.86
N ILE A 110 -18.09 -5.67 2.19
CA ILE A 110 -16.95 -5.66 3.12
C ILE A 110 -16.14 -6.96 3.05
N ARG A 111 -16.77 -8.13 2.78
CA ARG A 111 -16.04 -9.40 2.58
C ARG A 111 -15.21 -9.35 1.29
N THR A 112 -15.84 -9.03 0.17
CA THR A 112 -15.15 -8.95 -1.12
C THR A 112 -14.15 -7.79 -1.20
N ALA A 113 -14.39 -6.70 -0.46
CA ALA A 113 -13.43 -5.59 -0.41
C ALA A 113 -12.17 -5.91 0.37
N GLN A 114 -12.12 -6.89 1.29
CA GLN A 114 -10.98 -7.05 2.20
C GLN A 114 -10.08 -8.27 1.91
N ASP A 115 -10.56 -9.26 1.17
CA ASP A 115 -9.77 -10.46 0.88
C ASP A 115 -8.63 -10.16 -0.12
N ASN A 116 -7.42 -10.65 0.19
CA ASN A 116 -6.17 -10.51 -0.58
C ASN A 116 -5.57 -9.09 -0.77
N ARG A 117 -6.14 -8.02 -0.21
CA ARG A 117 -5.51 -6.68 -0.27
C ARG A 117 -4.08 -6.61 0.26
N PRO A 118 -3.71 -7.28 1.37
CA PRO A 118 -2.33 -7.35 1.84
C PRO A 118 -1.34 -7.89 0.80
N ARG A 119 -1.79 -8.80 -0.08
CA ARG A 119 -0.96 -9.35 -1.17
C ARG A 119 -0.84 -8.36 -2.33
N LEU A 120 -1.92 -7.68 -2.68
CA LEU A 120 -1.92 -6.66 -3.73
C LEU A 120 -0.94 -5.52 -3.44
N VAL A 121 -0.74 -5.17 -2.16
CA VAL A 121 0.28 -4.17 -1.76
C VAL A 121 1.65 -4.53 -2.32
N TRP A 122 2.13 -5.77 -2.14
CA TRP A 122 3.46 -6.16 -2.64
C TRP A 122 3.50 -6.23 -4.17
N VAL A 123 2.40 -6.60 -4.81
CA VAL A 123 2.30 -6.62 -6.27
C VAL A 123 2.44 -5.20 -6.82
N THR A 124 1.69 -4.23 -6.29
CA THR A 124 1.74 -2.85 -6.78
C THR A 124 3.06 -2.15 -6.44
N HIS A 125 3.60 -2.39 -5.25
CA HIS A 125 4.90 -1.84 -4.83
C HIS A 125 6.03 -2.44 -5.65
N GLY A 126 6.01 -3.75 -5.88
CA GLY A 126 6.97 -4.44 -6.74
C GLY A 126 6.89 -3.98 -8.19
N ALA A 127 5.68 -3.78 -8.72
CA ALA A 127 5.48 -3.27 -10.07
C ALA A 127 6.00 -1.83 -10.23
N ALA A 128 5.72 -0.94 -9.28
CA ALA A 128 6.22 0.44 -9.33
C ALA A 128 7.74 0.48 -9.19
N PHE A 129 8.30 -0.28 -8.24
CA PHE A 129 9.75 -0.37 -8.06
C PHE A 129 10.43 -0.96 -9.28
N GLY A 130 9.89 -2.05 -9.84
CA GLY A 130 10.40 -2.67 -11.06
C GLY A 130 10.34 -1.74 -12.28
N GLY A 131 9.23 -0.99 -12.43
CA GLY A 131 9.11 0.05 -13.46
C GLY A 131 10.16 1.15 -13.29
N MET A 132 10.41 1.58 -12.05
CA MET A 132 11.47 2.55 -11.75
C MET A 132 12.85 1.99 -12.11
N LEU A 133 13.17 0.75 -11.73
CA LEU A 133 14.44 0.10 -12.09
C LEU A 133 14.63 0.01 -13.60
N TYR A 134 13.59 -0.39 -14.33
CA TYR A 134 13.60 -0.45 -15.79
C TYR A 134 13.97 0.91 -16.41
N MET A 135 13.34 1.99 -15.94
CA MET A 135 13.64 3.34 -16.43
C MET A 135 15.02 3.82 -15.98
N MET A 136 15.43 3.52 -14.76
CA MET A 136 16.72 3.89 -14.21
C MET A 136 17.88 3.29 -15.00
N VAL A 137 17.79 2.02 -15.38
CA VAL A 137 18.85 1.36 -16.16
C VAL A 137 19.05 2.02 -17.52
N GLY A 138 17.99 2.49 -18.17
CA GLY A 138 18.09 3.28 -19.40
C GLY A 138 18.77 4.65 -19.22
N ARG A 139 19.04 5.07 -17.97
CA ARG A 139 19.69 6.36 -17.62
C ARG A 139 21.06 6.19 -16.97
N ILE A 140 21.47 4.98 -16.59
CA ILE A 140 22.82 4.71 -16.11
C ILE A 140 23.69 4.65 -17.37
N GLY A 141 24.54 5.67 -17.57
CA GLY A 141 25.20 5.96 -18.84
C GLY A 141 26.01 4.81 -19.46
N THR A 142 26.59 5.07 -20.64
CA THR A 142 27.24 4.06 -21.51
C THR A 142 28.44 3.29 -20.92
N GLY A 143 28.85 3.61 -19.69
CA GLY A 143 29.86 2.84 -18.95
C GLY A 143 29.36 1.50 -18.39
N PHE A 144 28.04 1.30 -18.32
CA PHE A 144 27.43 0.04 -17.86
C PHE A 144 26.60 -0.68 -18.95
N CYS A 145 26.12 0.05 -19.95
CA CYS A 145 25.34 -0.46 -21.08
C CYS A 145 25.96 0.03 -22.41
N ALA A 146 25.94 -0.78 -23.47
CA ALA A 146 26.52 -0.37 -24.76
C ALA A 146 25.88 0.93 -25.32
N ALA A 147 26.66 1.75 -26.02
CA ALA A 147 26.16 2.95 -26.69
C ALA A 147 25.04 2.58 -27.69
N GLY A 148 23.81 3.02 -27.43
CA GLY A 148 22.64 2.72 -28.26
C GLY A 148 21.47 2.03 -27.54
N THR A 149 21.59 1.64 -26.27
CA THR A 149 20.49 1.05 -25.47
C THR A 149 19.50 2.10 -24.94
N ALA A 150 19.35 3.23 -25.63
CA ALA A 150 18.73 4.45 -25.11
C ALA A 150 17.22 4.35 -24.80
N GLU A 151 16.56 3.22 -25.09
CA GLU A 151 15.10 3.13 -24.99
C GLU A 151 14.57 1.88 -24.25
N GLY A 152 15.42 0.91 -23.90
CA GLY A 152 15.00 -0.34 -23.26
C GLY A 152 15.98 -0.88 -22.21
N GLY A 153 15.67 -0.71 -20.92
CA GLY A 153 16.54 -1.12 -19.82
C GLY A 153 16.75 -2.64 -19.67
N TRP A 154 15.90 -3.47 -20.30
CA TRP A 154 15.96 -4.94 -20.15
C TRP A 154 17.19 -5.57 -20.79
N ASP A 155 17.63 -5.10 -21.95
CA ASP A 155 18.82 -5.64 -22.61
C ASP A 155 20.08 -5.36 -21.80
N CYS A 156 20.15 -4.20 -21.15
CA CYS A 156 21.24 -3.90 -20.23
C CYS A 156 21.18 -4.72 -18.93
N ILE A 157 19.98 -4.94 -18.36
CA ILE A 157 19.81 -5.82 -17.18
C ILE A 157 20.24 -7.25 -17.50
N LEU A 158 19.81 -7.80 -18.65
CA LEU A 158 20.18 -9.16 -19.06
C LEU A 158 21.69 -9.29 -19.27
N THR A 159 22.31 -8.28 -19.87
CA THR A 159 23.77 -8.25 -20.06
C THR A 159 24.51 -8.13 -18.73
N LEU A 160 24.01 -7.35 -17.76
CA LEU A 160 24.60 -7.24 -16.41
C LEU A 160 24.45 -8.50 -15.55
N VAL A 161 23.38 -9.29 -15.76
CA VAL A 161 23.07 -10.46 -14.93
C VAL A 161 23.64 -11.75 -15.53
N PHE A 162 23.69 -11.87 -16.85
CA PHE A 162 24.07 -13.10 -17.56
C PHE A 162 25.28 -12.97 -18.47
N GLY A 163 25.80 -11.74 -18.67
CA GLY A 163 26.98 -11.45 -19.48
C GLY A 163 28.28 -11.53 -18.70
#